data_AF-A0A1G8KEL3-F1
#
_entry.id   AF-A0A1G8KEL3-F1
#
_cell.length_a   1.000
_cell.length_b   1.000
_cell.length_c   1.000
_cell.angle_alpha   90.00
_cell.angle_beta   90.00
_cell.angle_gamma   90.00
#
_symmetry.space_group_name_H-M   'P 1'
#
loop_
_entity.id
_entity.type
_entity.pdbx_description
1 polymer ?
#
loop_
_entity_poly.entity_id
_entity_poly.type
_entity_poly.pdbx_seq_one_letter_code
_entity_poly.pdbx_strand_id
1 'polypeptide(L)'
;MNDESLYNAFGHWEDLSSTKEQRVAYEERSKELMDQEAAEREYELREQALELRKKEAEKRGEKKAKEATARRLLAMGMNVETVAKGSDLDVKRVIEIQQEMQ
;
A
#
# COMPACT_ATOMS: atom_id res chain seq x y z
N MET A 1 30.59 15.55 20.26
CA MET A 1 30.37 15.88 21.68
C MET A 1 29.01 15.30 22.05
N ASN A 2 28.97 14.02 22.47
CA ASN A 2 27.78 13.38 23.04
C ASN A 2 28.01 13.39 24.54
N ASP A 3 27.85 14.56 25.14
CA ASP A 3 28.06 14.71 26.57
C ASP A 3 26.71 14.48 27.24
N GLU A 4 26.49 13.25 27.67
CA GLU A 4 25.30 12.79 28.39
C GLU A 4 25.04 13.68 29.63
N SER A 5 26.10 14.29 30.18
CA SER A 5 26.03 15.27 31.26
C SER A 5 25.34 16.59 30.85
N LEU A 6 25.54 17.06 29.61
CA LEU A 6 24.90 18.26 29.07
C LEU A 6 23.41 18.02 28.84
N TYR A 7 23.04 16.86 28.29
CA TYR A 7 21.64 16.50 28.05
C TYR A 7 20.87 16.38 29.38
N ASN A 8 21.49 15.75 30.38
CA ASN A 8 20.93 15.66 31.72
C ASN A 8 20.85 17.03 32.42
N ALA A 9 21.86 17.89 32.28
CA ALA A 9 21.85 19.23 32.87
C ALA A 9 20.75 20.13 32.26
N PHE A 10 20.53 20.06 30.95
CA PHE A 10 19.43 20.78 30.30
C PHE A 10 18.06 20.25 30.73
N GLY A 11 17.87 18.93 30.78
CA GLY A 11 16.63 18.32 31.27
C GLY A 11 16.35 18.69 32.74
N HIS A 12 17.36 18.67 33.60
CA HIS A 12 17.22 19.11 34.99
C HIS A 12 16.94 20.60 35.13
N TRP A 13 17.52 21.43 34.27
CA TRP A 13 17.30 22.88 34.30
C TRP A 13 15.91 23.25 33.77
N GLU A 14 15.41 22.55 32.75
CA GLU A 14 14.03 22.65 32.26
C GLU A 14 13.02 22.17 33.31
N ASP A 15 13.34 21.09 34.04
CA ASP A 15 12.57 20.61 35.18
C ASP A 15 12.52 21.61 36.34
N LEU A 16 13.64 22.30 36.62
CA LEU A 16 13.76 23.28 37.70
C LEU A 16 13.22 24.68 37.35
N SER A 17 13.15 25.02 36.07
CA SER A 17 12.73 26.34 35.58
C SER A 17 11.27 26.42 35.13
N SER A 18 10.62 25.27 34.91
CA SER A 18 9.19 25.18 34.58
C SER A 18 8.35 24.91 35.83
N THR A 19 7.24 25.64 36.00
CA THR A 19 6.23 25.20 36.98
C THR A 19 5.53 23.94 36.48
N LYS A 20 4.93 23.17 37.39
CA LYS A 20 4.16 21.97 37.02
C LYS A 20 3.10 22.28 35.96
N GLU A 21 2.47 23.45 36.05
CA GLU A 21 1.45 23.92 35.10
C GLU A 21 2.04 24.20 33.73
N GLN A 22 3.22 24.82 33.66
CA GLN A 22 3.90 25.09 32.39
C GLN A 22 4.34 23.80 31.68
N ARG A 23 4.80 22.81 32.47
CA ARG A 23 5.17 21.49 31.96
C ARG A 23 3.96 20.73 31.42
N VAL A 24 2.87 20.68 32.18
CA VAL A 24 1.62 20.06 31.73
C VAL A 24 1.12 20.72 30.44
N ALA A 25 1.10 22.05 30.38
CA ALA A 25 0.68 22.77 29.18
C ALA A 25 1.59 22.49 27.97
N TYR A 26 2.90 22.29 28.19
CA TYR A 26 3.83 21.89 27.14
C TYR A 26 3.57 20.45 26.66
N GLU A 27 3.41 19.51 27.59
CA GLU A 27 3.11 18.11 27.29
C GLU A 27 1.78 17.96 26.54
N GLU A 28 0.75 18.72 26.93
CA GLU A 28 -0.55 18.75 26.24
C GLU A 28 -0.41 19.21 24.78
N ARG A 29 0.32 20.31 24.54
CA ARG A 29 0.58 20.79 23.16
C ARG A 29 1.41 19.81 22.35
N SER A 30 2.43 19.22 22.98
CA SER A 30 3.29 18.22 22.35
C SER A 30 2.48 16.98 21.95
N LYS A 31 1.60 16.52 22.84
CA LYS A 31 0.68 15.42 22.57
C LYS A 31 -0.28 15.76 21.43
N GLU A 32 -0.89 16.95 21.44
CA GLU A 32 -1.79 17.38 20.37
C GLU A 32 -1.10 17.37 19.00
N LEU A 33 0.15 17.84 18.93
CA LEU A 33 0.94 17.78 17.71
C LEU A 33 1.20 16.32 17.27
N MET A 34 1.59 15.44 18.20
CA MET A 34 1.82 14.02 17.87
C MET A 34 0.54 13.32 17.41
N ASP A 35 -0.59 13.60 18.03
CA ASP A 35 -1.89 13.03 17.66
C ASP A 35 -2.31 13.52 16.25
N GLN A 36 -2.06 14.79 15.92
CA GLN A 36 -2.28 15.34 14.57
C GLN A 36 -1.37 14.67 13.53
N GLU A 37 -0.07 14.59 13.78
CA GLU A 37 0.89 13.93 12.87
C GLU A 37 0.56 12.44 12.69
N ALA A 38 0.12 11.76 13.75
CA ALA A 38 -0.30 10.37 13.69
C ALA A 38 -1.55 10.20 12.81
N ALA A 39 -2.54 11.09 12.95
CA ALA A 39 -3.75 11.08 12.13
C ALA A 39 -3.45 11.33 10.64
N GLU A 40 -2.58 12.29 10.33
CA GLU A 40 -2.13 12.56 8.96
C GLU A 40 -1.40 11.34 8.37
N ARG A 41 -0.47 10.75 9.12
CA ARG A 41 0.25 9.55 8.69
C ARG A 41 -0.68 8.36 8.47
N GLU A 42 -1.66 8.15 9.36
CA GLU A 42 -2.64 7.07 9.19
C GLU A 42 -3.48 7.28 7.92
N TYR A 43 -3.90 8.53 7.66
CA TYR A 43 -4.62 8.88 6.45
C TYR A 43 -3.79 8.59 5.19
N GLU A 44 -2.53 9.03 5.15
CA GLU A 44 -1.62 8.77 4.02
C GLU A 44 -1.42 7.28 3.78
N LEU A 45 -1.17 6.50 4.84
CA LEU A 45 -1.01 5.05 4.75
C LEU A 45 -2.28 4.36 4.22
N ARG A 46 -3.46 4.85 4.64
CA ARG A 46 -4.73 4.33 4.16
C ARG A 46 -4.93 4.60 2.68
N GLU A 47 -4.64 5.82 2.23
CA GLU A 47 -4.73 6.19 0.81
C GLU A 47 -3.75 5.36 -0.04
N GLN A 48 -2.50 5.20 0.40
CA GLN A 48 -1.53 4.34 -0.29
C GLN A 48 -2.00 2.88 -0.38
N ALA A 49 -2.55 2.34 0.71
CA ALA A 49 -3.08 0.98 0.74
C ALA A 49 -4.28 0.81 -0.21
N LEU A 50 -5.18 1.81 -0.29
CA LEU A 50 -6.30 1.81 -1.23
C LEU A 50 -5.83 1.85 -2.67
N GLU A 51 -4.84 2.69 -2.99
CA GLU A 51 -4.30 2.82 -4.34
C GLU A 51 -3.60 1.52 -4.80
N LEU A 52 -2.83 0.88 -3.90
CA LEU A 52 -2.24 -0.43 -4.18
C LEU A 52 -3.31 -1.50 -4.45
N ARG A 53 -4.34 -1.57 -3.60
CA ARG A 53 -5.46 -2.51 -3.79
C ARG A 53 -6.20 -2.27 -5.10
N LYS A 54 -6.39 -1.01 -5.49
CA LYS A 54 -7.02 -0.65 -6.76
C LYS A 54 -6.18 -1.12 -7.95
N LYS A 55 -4.87 -0.87 -7.94
CA LYS A 55 -3.94 -1.34 -8.99
C LYS A 55 -3.91 -2.87 -9.09
N GLU A 56 -3.88 -3.58 -7.96
CA GLU A 56 -3.95 -5.04 -7.94
C GLU A 56 -5.28 -5.56 -8.49
N ALA A 57 -6.39 -4.93 -8.11
CA ALA A 57 -7.73 -5.28 -8.59
C ALA A 57 -7.85 -5.07 -10.10
N GLU A 58 -7.34 -3.96 -10.63
CA GLU A 58 -7.31 -3.65 -12.06
C GLU A 58 -6.48 -4.68 -12.83
N LYS A 59 -5.24 -4.95 -12.40
CA LYS A 59 -4.37 -5.97 -13.02
C LYS A 59 -5.02 -7.35 -13.00
N ARG A 60 -5.68 -7.72 -11.90
CA ARG A 60 -6.41 -8.99 -11.81
C ARG A 60 -7.63 -9.02 -12.73
N GLY A 61 -8.33 -7.89 -12.87
CA GLY A 61 -9.45 -7.71 -13.77
C GLY A 61 -9.03 -7.86 -15.23
N GLU A 62 -7.96 -7.18 -15.64
CA GLU A 62 -7.39 -7.30 -16.99
C GLU A 62 -6.98 -8.73 -17.30
N LYS A 63 -6.25 -9.40 -16.40
CA LYS A 63 -5.86 -10.80 -16.58
C LYS A 63 -7.09 -11.69 -16.77
N LYS A 64 -8.10 -11.56 -15.91
CA LYS A 64 -9.35 -12.32 -16.03
C LYS A 64 -10.09 -12.04 -17.33
N ALA A 65 -10.10 -10.79 -17.80
CA ALA A 65 -10.72 -10.41 -19.06
C ALA A 65 -10.02 -11.05 -20.27
N LYS A 66 -8.67 -11.01 -20.29
CA LYS A 66 -7.86 -11.69 -21.33
C LYS A 66 -8.11 -13.19 -21.35
N GLU A 67 -8.09 -13.84 -20.18
CA GLU A 67 -8.37 -15.27 -20.06
C GLU A 67 -9.82 -15.63 -20.46
N ALA A 68 -10.81 -14.81 -20.10
CA ALA A 68 -12.19 -15.00 -20.51
C ALA A 68 -12.36 -14.88 -22.04
N THR A 69 -11.69 -13.91 -22.66
CA THR A 69 -11.64 -13.79 -24.12
C THR A 69 -11.01 -15.03 -24.75
N ALA A 70 -9.88 -15.51 -24.23
CA ALA A 70 -9.25 -16.72 -24.73
C ALA A 70 -10.18 -17.95 -24.65
N ARG A 71 -10.87 -18.16 -23.52
CA ARG A 71 -11.86 -19.24 -23.36
C ARG A 71 -12.97 -19.16 -24.38
N ARG A 72 -13.51 -17.96 -24.64
CA ARG A 72 -14.57 -17.75 -25.65
C ARG A 72 -14.08 -18.09 -27.06
N LEU A 73 -12.89 -17.63 -27.43
CA LEU A 73 -12.33 -17.89 -28.76
C LEU A 73 -11.99 -19.38 -28.96
N LEU A 74 -11.45 -20.05 -27.93
CA LEU A 74 -11.23 -21.51 -27.95
C LEU A 74 -12.55 -22.28 -28.08
N ALA A 75 -13.60 -21.86 -27.35
CA ALA A 75 -14.92 -22.47 -27.47
C ALA A 75 -15.55 -22.29 -28.87
N MET A 76 -15.15 -21.24 -29.60
CA MET A 76 -15.51 -21.03 -31.00
C MET A 76 -14.68 -21.87 -31.99
N GLY A 77 -13.75 -22.72 -31.50
CA GLY A 77 -12.92 -23.58 -32.32
C GLY A 77 -11.74 -22.87 -33.00
N MET A 78 -11.37 -21.67 -32.54
CA MET A 78 -10.20 -20.97 -33.09
C MET A 78 -8.89 -21.67 -32.69
N ASN A 79 -7.88 -21.61 -33.56
CA ASN A 79 -6.57 -22.19 -33.26
C ASN A 79 -5.83 -21.42 -32.16
N VAL A 80 -4.99 -22.13 -31.41
CA VAL A 80 -4.26 -21.61 -30.24
C VAL A 80 -3.43 -20.36 -30.57
N GLU A 81 -2.75 -20.32 -31.71
CA GLU A 81 -1.92 -19.18 -32.12
C GLU A 81 -2.74 -17.90 -32.37
N THR A 82 -3.93 -18.06 -32.95
CA THR A 82 -4.85 -16.95 -33.24
C THR A 82 -5.50 -16.46 -31.95
N VAL A 83 -5.85 -17.38 -31.04
CA VAL A 83 -6.37 -17.03 -29.72
C VAL A 83 -5.33 -16.28 -28.88
N ALA A 84 -4.07 -16.72 -28.89
CA ALA A 84 -2.98 -16.05 -28.19
C ALA A 84 -2.85 -14.58 -28.63
N LYS A 85 -2.85 -14.33 -29.95
CA LYS A 85 -2.84 -12.97 -30.51
C LYS A 85 -4.10 -12.17 -30.16
N GLY A 86 -5.29 -12.78 -30.26
CA GLY A 86 -6.56 -12.10 -30.04
C GLY A 86 -6.88 -11.78 -28.58
N SER A 87 -6.31 -12.55 -27.65
CA SER A 87 -6.49 -12.36 -26.19
C SER A 87 -5.32 -11.64 -25.53
N ASP A 88 -4.25 -11.34 -26.28
CA ASP A 88 -2.99 -10.80 -25.78
C ASP A 88 -2.42 -11.64 -24.62
N LEU A 89 -2.41 -12.96 -24.85
CA LEU A 89 -1.82 -13.97 -23.96
C LEU A 89 -0.72 -14.73 -24.67
N ASP A 90 0.21 -15.26 -23.90
CA ASP A 90 1.21 -16.17 -24.45
C ASP A 90 0.57 -17.51 -24.85
N VAL A 91 1.17 -18.16 -25.85
CA VAL A 91 0.67 -19.44 -26.39
C VAL A 91 0.62 -20.52 -25.31
N LYS A 92 1.57 -20.54 -24.36
CA LYS A 92 1.59 -21.56 -23.29
C LYS A 92 0.38 -21.40 -22.38
N ARG A 93 0.05 -20.16 -21.99
CA ARG A 93 -1.13 -19.87 -21.17
C ARG A 93 -2.43 -20.22 -21.88
N VAL A 94 -2.52 -20.01 -23.18
CA VAL A 94 -3.69 -20.43 -23.96
C VAL A 94 -3.82 -21.97 -23.99
N ILE A 95 -2.70 -22.70 -24.11
CA ILE A 95 -2.70 -24.17 -24.03
C ILE A 95 -3.16 -24.64 -22.64
N GLU A 96 -2.67 -24.02 -21.57
CA GLU A 96 -3.12 -24.32 -20.21
C GLU A 96 -4.63 -24.09 -20.05
N ILE A 97 -5.14 -22.95 -20.54
CA ILE A 97 -6.58 -22.65 -20.50
C ILE A 97 -7.39 -23.69 -21.30
N GLN A 98 -6.88 -24.12 -22.46
CA GLN A 98 -7.52 -25.15 -23.27
C GLN A 98 -7.59 -26.49 -22.53
N GLN A 99 -6.53 -26.86 -21.80
CA GLN A 99 -6.50 -28.07 -20.98
C GLN A 99 -7.43 -27.96 -19.76
N GLU A 100 -7.55 -26.78 -19.13
CA GLU A 100 -8.48 -26.52 -18.03
C GLU A 100 -9.97 -26.58 -18.45
N MET A 101 -10.26 -26.51 -19.75
CA MET A 101 -11.63 -26.57 -20.30
C MET A 101 -12.10 -27.98 -20.69
N GLN A 102 -11.18 -28.95 -20.72
CA GLN A 102 -11.48 -30.37 -21.00
C GLN A 102 -11.93 -31.09 -19.73
#